data_AF-A0A526XPS9-F1
#
_entry.id   AF-A0A526XPS9-F1
#
_cell.length_a   1.000
_cell.length_b   1.000
_cell.length_c   1.000
_cell.angle_alpha   90.00
_cell.angle_beta   90.00
_cell.angle_gamma   90.00
#
_symmetry.space_group_name_H-M   'P 1'
#
loop_
_entity.id
_entity.type
_entity.pdbx_description
1 polymer ?
#
loop_
_entity_poly.entity_id
_entity_poly.type
_entity_poly.pdbx_seq_one_letter_code
_entity_poly.pdbx_strand_id
1 'polypeptide(L)'
;FGPSVAYRIAALKDLLGNAGPLEEISGETSHSVWRDIRDCAPFADGLEKPVWRVSMAPAQGHQMVLALRMQAAVDAFYDWQGGLIWLRM
;
A
#
# COMPACT_ATOMS: atom_id res chain seq x y z
N PHE A 1 -21.39 5.41 11.67
CA PHE A 1 -20.90 4.59 10.53
C PHE A 1 -20.92 3.07 10.76
N GLY A 2 -21.05 2.56 12.00
CA GLY A 2 -20.91 1.14 12.34
C GLY A 2 -21.74 0.12 11.53
N PRO A 3 -23.05 0.32 11.29
CA PRO A 3 -23.88 -0.71 10.62
C PRO A 3 -23.46 -1.04 9.18
N SER A 4 -23.05 -0.02 8.40
CA SER A 4 -22.61 -0.21 7.01
C SER A 4 -21.24 -0.88 6.91
N VAL A 5 -20.36 -0.64 7.87
CA VAL A 5 -19.04 -1.28 7.93
C VAL A 5 -19.19 -2.76 8.27
N ALA A 6 -19.95 -3.09 9.32
CA ALA A 6 -20.19 -4.48 9.71
C ALA A 6 -20.82 -5.30 8.57
N TYR A 7 -21.83 -4.75 7.88
CA TYR A 7 -22.45 -5.40 6.73
C TYR A 7 -21.44 -5.71 5.61
N ARG A 8 -20.60 -4.73 5.22
CA ARG A 8 -19.63 -4.93 4.14
C ARG A 8 -18.52 -5.92 4.51
N ILE A 9 -18.10 -5.94 5.76
CA ILE A 9 -17.13 -6.92 6.25
C ILE A 9 -17.72 -8.34 6.15
N ALA A 10 -18.97 -8.53 6.59
CA ALA A 10 -19.64 -9.83 6.47
C ALA A 10 -19.76 -10.26 4.99
N ALA A 11 -20.17 -9.35 4.10
CA ALA A 11 -20.28 -9.63 2.67
C ALA A 11 -18.93 -9.99 2.02
N LEU A 12 -17.84 -9.30 2.40
CA LEU A 12 -16.49 -9.63 1.93
C LEU A 12 -16.00 -10.99 2.45
N LYS A 13 -16.30 -11.32 3.71
CA LYS A 13 -15.95 -12.61 4.30
C LYS A 13 -16.65 -13.77 3.59
N ASP A 14 -17.92 -13.59 3.23
CA ASP A 14 -18.67 -14.57 2.44
C ASP A 14 -18.09 -14.71 1.03
N LEU A 15 -17.89 -13.58 0.32
CA LEU A 15 -17.38 -13.56 -1.05
C LEU A 15 -15.98 -14.18 -1.18
N LEU A 16 -15.10 -13.92 -0.21
CA LEU A 16 -13.69 -14.30 -0.26
C LEU A 16 -13.35 -15.51 0.61
N GLY A 17 -14.34 -16.21 1.17
CA GLY A 17 -14.10 -17.33 2.10
C GLY A 17 -13.24 -18.45 1.53
N ASN A 18 -13.24 -18.63 0.21
CA ASN A 18 -12.42 -19.62 -0.49
C ASN A 18 -11.04 -19.11 -0.93
N ALA A 19 -10.75 -17.81 -0.75
CA ALA A 19 -9.48 -17.20 -1.16
C ALA A 19 -8.36 -17.39 -0.12
N GLY A 20 -8.69 -17.88 1.09
CA GLY A 20 -7.74 -18.14 2.16
C GLY A 20 -8.16 -17.49 3.49
N PRO A 21 -7.28 -17.50 4.51
CA PRO A 21 -7.53 -16.87 5.80
C PRO A 21 -7.84 -15.38 5.64
N LEU A 22 -8.87 -14.91 6.35
CA LEU A 22 -9.28 -13.51 6.37
C LEU A 22 -9.07 -12.92 7.75
N GLU A 23 -8.45 -11.75 7.80
CA GLU A 23 -8.25 -10.99 9.03
C GLU A 23 -8.98 -9.65 8.96
N GLU A 24 -9.62 -9.27 10.07
CA GLU A 24 -10.24 -7.96 10.25
C GLU A 24 -9.36 -7.12 11.17
N ILE A 25 -8.75 -6.07 10.64
CA ILE A 25 -7.90 -5.15 11.40
C ILE A 25 -8.77 -4.00 11.91
N SER A 26 -9.04 -3.97 13.22
CA SER A 26 -9.92 -2.97 13.85
C SER A 26 -9.18 -2.07 14.83
N GLY A 27 -9.80 -0.93 15.17
CA GLY A 27 -9.35 -0.04 16.23
C GLY A 27 -7.94 0.50 16.03
N GLU A 28 -7.14 0.48 17.10
CA GLU A 28 -5.80 1.08 17.14
C GLU A 28 -4.84 0.47 16.12
N THR A 29 -4.91 -0.85 15.88
CA THR A 29 -4.08 -1.52 14.87
C THR A 29 -4.37 -0.97 13.47
N SER A 30 -5.64 -0.74 13.15
CA SER A 30 -6.04 -0.14 11.87
C SER A 30 -5.44 1.26 11.73
N HIS A 31 -5.54 2.07 12.79
CA HIS A 31 -4.96 3.41 12.81
C HIS A 31 -3.43 3.40 12.68
N SER A 32 -2.74 2.42 13.26
CA SER A 32 -1.29 2.29 13.11
C SER A 32 -0.92 1.99 11.66
N VAL A 33 -1.54 0.98 11.06
CA VAL A 33 -1.27 0.59 9.66
C VAL A 33 -1.48 1.78 8.71
N TRP A 34 -2.58 2.53 8.87
CA TRP A 34 -2.83 3.70 8.02
C TRP A 34 -1.84 4.84 8.23
N ARG A 35 -1.31 5.03 9.46
CA ARG A 35 -0.22 5.98 9.70
C ARG A 35 1.07 5.52 9.02
N ASP A 36 1.42 4.24 9.13
CA ASP A 36 2.63 3.69 8.55
C ASP A 36 2.63 3.81 7.01
N ILE A 37 1.47 3.60 6.37
CA ILE A 37 1.28 3.81 4.93
C ILE A 37 1.43 5.30 4.58
N ARG A 38 0.70 6.19 5.29
CA ARG A 38 0.73 7.64 5.06
C ARG A 38 2.14 8.22 5.20
N ASP A 39 2.88 7.75 6.19
CA ASP A 39 4.19 8.28 6.56
C ASP A 39 5.33 7.60 5.78
N CYS A 40 5.00 6.71 4.83
CA CYS A 40 5.97 5.95 4.05
C CYS A 40 7.01 5.26 4.95
N ALA A 41 6.51 4.63 6.03
CA ALA A 41 7.33 4.02 7.08
C ALA A 41 8.45 3.08 6.56
N PRO A 42 8.26 2.29 5.48
CA PRO A 42 9.34 1.47 4.94
C PRO A 42 10.62 2.23 4.54
N PHE A 43 10.53 3.54 4.29
CA PHE A 43 11.68 4.39 3.97
C PHE A 43 12.06 5.36 5.10
N ALA A 44 11.35 5.34 6.23
CA ALA A 44 11.65 6.13 7.42
C ALA A 44 12.63 5.40 8.36
N ASP A 45 13.65 4.74 7.81
CA ASP A 45 14.62 3.91 8.53
C ASP A 45 15.89 4.67 9.00
N GLY A 46 15.90 5.99 8.84
CA GLY A 46 17.01 6.86 9.27
C GLY A 46 18.19 6.89 8.31
N LEU A 47 18.11 6.22 7.16
CA LEU A 47 19.14 6.31 6.12
C LEU A 47 19.06 7.64 5.38
N GLU A 48 20.22 8.25 5.12
CA GLU A 48 20.32 9.46 4.28
C GLU A 48 20.25 9.12 2.79
N LYS A 49 19.12 8.57 2.36
CA LYS A 49 18.84 8.25 0.96
C LYS A 49 17.70 9.10 0.41
N PRO A 50 17.79 9.58 -0.84
CA PRO A 50 16.71 10.37 -1.43
C PRO A 50 15.46 9.49 -1.63
N VAL A 51 14.32 10.01 -1.16
CA VAL A 51 13.00 9.41 -1.37
C VAL A 51 12.21 10.26 -2.35
N TRP A 52 11.71 9.62 -3.41
CA TRP A 52 10.93 10.26 -4.45
C TRP A 52 9.46 9.86 -4.34
N ARG A 53 8.55 10.79 -4.61
CA ARG A 53 7.11 10.52 -4.69
C ARG A 53 6.62 10.76 -6.11
N VAL A 54 6.14 9.71 -6.76
CA VAL A 54 5.64 9.74 -8.14
C VAL A 54 4.14 9.53 -8.13
N SER A 55 3.40 10.43 -8.79
CA SER A 55 1.96 10.32 -9.01
C SER A 55 1.70 10.08 -10.48
N MET A 56 1.00 9.01 -10.82
CA MET A 56 0.69 8.65 -12.21
C MET A 56 -0.55 7.75 -12.30
N ALA A 57 -0.98 7.43 -13.52
CA ALA A 57 -2.08 6.49 -13.72
C ALA A 57 -1.75 5.12 -13.07
N PRO A 58 -2.61 4.58 -12.18
CA PRO A 58 -2.32 3.33 -11.47
C PRO A 58 -1.98 2.15 -12.40
N ALA A 59 -2.67 2.08 -13.54
CA ALA A 59 -2.46 1.03 -14.54
C ALA A 59 -1.05 1.04 -15.15
N GLN A 60 -0.32 2.15 -15.08
CA GLN A 60 1.02 2.32 -15.67
C GLN A 60 2.14 2.28 -14.62
N GLY A 61 1.80 2.37 -13.33
CA GLY A 61 2.76 2.48 -12.24
C GLY A 61 3.78 1.34 -12.18
N HIS A 62 3.30 0.10 -12.32
CA HIS A 62 4.15 -1.09 -12.30
C HIS A 62 5.15 -1.12 -13.48
N GLN A 63 4.76 -0.63 -14.66
CA GLN A 63 5.63 -0.59 -15.84
C GLN A 63 6.78 0.40 -15.66
N MET A 64 6.49 1.57 -15.07
CA MET A 64 7.51 2.57 -14.74
C MET A 64 8.54 2.03 -13.75
N VAL A 65 8.08 1.38 -12.66
CA VAL A 65 8.99 0.78 -11.67
C VAL A 65 9.84 -0.33 -12.29
N LEU A 66 9.25 -1.17 -13.15
CA LEU A 66 10.01 -2.20 -13.87
C LEU A 66 11.10 -1.58 -14.75
N ALA A 67 10.77 -0.54 -15.52
CA ALA A 67 11.73 0.14 -16.38
C ALA A 67 12.89 0.77 -15.59
N LEU A 68 12.60 1.38 -14.43
CA LEU A 68 13.63 1.91 -13.53
C LEU A 68 14.54 0.79 -12.98
N ARG A 69 13.95 -0.34 -12.55
CA ARG A 69 14.70 -1.49 -12.03
C ARG A 69 15.62 -2.16 -13.05
N MET A 70 15.34 -1.99 -14.34
CA MET A 70 16.26 -2.43 -15.39
C MET A 70 17.52 -1.57 -15.52
N GLN A 71 17.52 -0.35 -14.96
CA GLN A 71 18.62 0.62 -15.08
C GLN A 71 19.34 0.86 -13.75
N ALA A 72 18.66 0.70 -12.62
CA ALA A 72 19.20 0.95 -11.30
C ALA A 72 18.54 0.09 -10.21
N ALA A 73 19.22 -0.08 -9.09
CA ALA A 73 18.62 -0.65 -7.88
C ALA A 73 17.59 0.34 -7.33
N VAL A 74 16.32 -0.06 -7.32
CA VAL A 74 15.21 0.78 -6.85
C VAL A 74 14.28 -0.02 -5.94
N ASP A 75 14.16 0.43 -4.70
CA ASP A 75 13.10 0.01 -3.80
C ASP A 75 11.83 0.81 -4.13
N ALA A 76 10.69 0.14 -4.15
CA ALA A 76 9.41 0.75 -4.49
C ALA A 76 8.34 0.36 -3.47
N PHE A 77 7.60 1.35 -2.99
CA PHE A 77 6.42 1.19 -2.14
C PHE A 77 5.20 1.78 -2.86
N TYR A 78 4.21 0.93 -3.13
CA TYR A 78 3.00 1.27 -3.87
C TYR A 78 1.88 1.66 -2.92
N ASP A 79 1.21 2.77 -3.22
CA ASP A 79 0.06 3.28 -2.51
C ASP A 79 -1.02 3.72 -3.53
N TRP A 80 -2.25 4.00 -3.08
CA TRP A 80 -3.39 4.42 -3.92
C TRP A 80 -3.58 3.54 -5.16
N GLN A 81 -3.66 2.22 -4.95
CA GLN A 81 -3.81 1.21 -6.01
C GLN A 81 -2.68 1.21 -7.07
N GLY A 82 -1.51 1.76 -6.73
CA GLY A 82 -0.36 1.90 -7.63
C GLY A 82 -0.30 3.23 -8.39
N GLY A 83 -1.21 4.17 -8.09
CA GLY A 83 -1.17 5.53 -8.64
C GLY A 83 -0.23 6.47 -7.88
N LEU A 84 0.13 6.13 -6.64
CA LEU A 84 1.15 6.80 -5.86
C LEU A 84 2.27 5.83 -5.57
N ILE A 85 3.50 6.18 -5.96
CA ILE A 85 4.66 5.30 -5.84
C ILE A 85 5.76 6.07 -5.13
N TRP A 86 6.24 5.53 -4.03
CA TRP A 86 7.42 6.00 -3.35
C TRP A 86 8.62 5.20 -3.83
N LEU A 87 9.72 5.87 -4.14
CA LEU A 87 10.94 5.25 -4.65
C LEU A 87 12.14 5.66 -3.81
N ARG A 88 13.06 4.71 -3.60
CA ARG A 88 14.36 4.96 -2.98
C ARG A 88 15.46 4.25 -3.77
N MET A 89 16.57 4.96 -3.98
CA MET A 89 17.78 4.48 -4.70
C MET A 89 18.88 4.10 -3.70
#